data_AF-A0A4Q6E9V4-F1
#
_entry.id   AF-A0A4Q6E9V4-F1
#
_cell.length_a   1.000
_cell.length_b   1.000
_cell.length_c   1.000
_cell.angle_alpha   90.00
_cell.angle_beta   90.00
_cell.angle_gamma   90.00
#
_symmetry.space_group_name_H-M   'P 1'
#
loop_
_entity.id
_entity.type
_entity.pdbx_description
1 polymer ?
#
loop_
_entity_poly.entity_id
_entity_poly.type
_entity_poly.pdbx_seq_one_letter_code
_entity_poly.pdbx_strand_id
1 'polypeptide(L)'
;MQFKHIVGQHAVKQRLITSVNENRVSHAQLFLGPEGSGSLALAVAYAQYLCCEDKQPEDSCGVCPACRKYQKLMHPDLHFSYPFFAKDKNDTALSFIEQWREALINQPYLSLDAWRGYLEAENKQANINIAECHQIIKKLSLKPFESQYKVLILWLPEYLDKEGNALLKIIEEPQPNTLFLLVAQNQDQI
;
A
#
# COMPACT_ATOMS: atom_id res chain seq x y z
N MET A 1 2.28 -11.54 1.34
CA MET A 1 3.19 -11.32 2.49
C MET A 1 2.46 -11.65 3.79
N GLN A 2 3.12 -12.27 4.77
CA GLN A 2 2.52 -12.71 6.04
C GLN A 2 3.19 -12.01 7.22
N PHE A 3 2.48 -11.83 8.35
CA PHE A 3 3.03 -11.16 9.54
C PHE A 3 4.26 -11.87 10.10
N LYS A 4 4.29 -13.21 10.03
CA LYS A 4 5.42 -14.03 10.48
C LYS A 4 6.73 -13.76 9.71
N HIS A 5 6.66 -13.21 8.50
CA HIS A 5 7.85 -12.90 7.67
C HIS A 5 8.43 -11.51 7.97
N ILE A 6 7.71 -10.67 8.72
CA ILE A 6 8.18 -9.34 9.10
C ILE A 6 8.94 -9.45 10.42
N VAL A 7 10.13 -8.87 10.50
CA VAL A 7 10.96 -8.94 11.71
C VAL A 7 10.41 -7.98 12.77
N GLY A 8 10.27 -8.45 14.00
CA GLY A 8 9.84 -7.64 15.14
C GLY A 8 8.40 -7.14 15.05
N GLN A 9 8.17 -5.90 15.53
CA GLN A 9 6.88 -5.20 15.54
C GLN A 9 5.71 -5.95 16.20
N HIS A 10 5.98 -6.78 17.21
CA HIS A 10 4.98 -7.65 17.84
C HIS A 10 3.75 -6.89 18.34
N ALA A 11 3.95 -5.76 19.05
CA ALA A 11 2.84 -4.96 19.58
C ALA A 11 1.95 -4.38 18.46
N VAL A 12 2.55 -3.93 17.35
CA VAL A 12 1.81 -3.36 16.21
C VAL A 12 1.02 -4.46 15.50
N LYS A 13 1.64 -5.61 15.23
CA LYS A 13 0.96 -6.78 14.64
C LYS A 13 -0.25 -7.20 15.46
N GLN A 14 -0.09 -7.32 16.78
CA GLN A 14 -1.20 -7.67 17.68
C GLN A 14 -2.31 -6.63 17.64
N ARG A 15 -1.98 -5.33 17.66
CA ARG A 15 -2.98 -4.26 17.55
C ARG A 15 -3.78 -4.32 16.24
N LEU A 16 -3.11 -4.62 15.12
CA LEU A 16 -3.75 -4.77 13.82
C LEU A 16 -4.67 -6.00 13.76
N ILE A 17 -4.26 -7.11 14.37
CA ILE A 17 -5.08 -8.32 14.48
C ILE A 17 -6.33 -8.03 15.33
N THR A 18 -6.15 -7.40 16.50
CA THR A 18 -7.24 -7.03 17.39
C THR A 18 -8.24 -6.10 16.70
N SER A 19 -7.78 -5.07 15.95
CA SER A 19 -8.69 -4.15 15.28
C SER A 19 -9.58 -4.83 14.24
N VAL A 20 -9.06 -5.86 13.55
CA VAL A 20 -9.83 -6.67 12.61
C VAL A 20 -10.82 -7.56 13.35
N ASN A 21 -10.39 -8.24 14.41
CA ASN A 21 -11.25 -9.15 15.18
C ASN A 21 -12.42 -8.41 15.85
N GLU A 22 -12.22 -7.17 16.24
CA GLU A 22 -13.25 -6.30 16.82
C GLU A 22 -14.10 -5.56 15.77
N ASN A 23 -13.85 -5.76 14.48
CA ASN A 23 -14.47 -5.00 13.38
C ASN A 23 -14.29 -3.47 13.50
N ARG A 24 -13.15 -3.02 14.05
CA ARG A 24 -12.77 -1.62 14.26
C ARG A 24 -11.63 -1.20 13.33
N VAL A 25 -11.75 -1.50 12.05
CA VAL A 25 -10.76 -1.14 11.02
C VAL A 25 -11.01 0.31 10.58
N SER A 26 -10.04 1.19 10.82
CA SER A 26 -10.09 2.58 10.35
C SER A 26 -9.95 2.63 8.83
N HIS A 27 -10.73 3.52 8.18
CA HIS A 27 -10.69 3.68 6.73
C HIS A 27 -9.38 4.32 6.25
N ALA A 28 -8.68 5.05 7.11
CA ALA A 28 -7.35 5.60 6.85
C ALA A 28 -6.42 5.29 8.03
N GLN A 29 -5.26 4.70 7.72
CA GLN A 29 -4.25 4.32 8.70
C GLN A 29 -2.86 4.75 8.22
N LEU A 30 -2.12 5.44 9.10
CA LEU A 30 -0.75 5.86 8.86
C LEU A 30 0.23 4.87 9.53
N PHE A 31 1.05 4.23 8.71
CA PHE A 31 2.21 3.43 9.10
C PHE A 31 3.44 4.33 9.01
N LEU A 32 3.78 4.95 10.14
CA LEU A 32 4.95 5.83 10.25
C LEU A 32 6.16 5.05 10.75
N GLY A 33 7.25 5.07 10.01
CA GLY A 33 8.53 4.51 10.45
C GLY A 33 9.66 4.86 9.48
N PRO A 34 10.91 4.96 9.97
CA PRO A 34 12.06 5.30 9.13
C PRO A 34 12.25 4.26 8.02
N GLU A 35 13.02 4.63 7.00
CA GLU A 35 13.42 3.69 5.95
C GLU A 35 13.99 2.38 6.53
N GLY A 36 13.64 1.25 5.91
CA GLY A 36 14.09 -0.07 6.37
C GLY A 36 13.38 -0.62 7.61
N SER A 37 12.44 0.12 8.23
CA SER A 37 11.67 -0.39 9.39
C SER A 37 10.68 -1.51 9.05
N GLY A 38 10.38 -1.72 7.76
CA GLY A 38 9.44 -2.75 7.30
C GLY A 38 7.96 -2.31 7.31
N SER A 39 7.68 -1.01 7.44
CA SER A 39 6.32 -0.47 7.43
C SER A 39 5.54 -0.80 6.14
N LEU A 40 6.20 -0.76 4.98
CA LEU A 40 5.58 -1.13 3.70
C LEU A 40 5.20 -2.62 3.68
N ALA A 41 6.13 -3.49 4.07
CA ALA A 41 5.89 -4.92 4.20
C ALA A 41 4.73 -5.20 5.17
N LEU A 42 4.68 -4.48 6.29
CA LEU A 42 3.61 -4.59 7.27
C LEU A 42 2.25 -4.17 6.72
N ALA A 43 2.16 -3.07 5.97
CA ALA A 43 0.93 -2.65 5.32
C ALA A 43 0.42 -3.71 4.33
N VAL A 44 1.31 -4.32 3.54
CA VAL A 44 0.94 -5.41 2.61
C VAL A 44 0.47 -6.65 3.36
N ALA A 45 1.17 -7.05 4.43
CA ALA A 45 0.76 -8.19 5.25
C ALA A 45 -0.60 -7.94 5.94
N TYR A 46 -0.84 -6.71 6.40
CA TYR A 46 -2.13 -6.34 6.97
C TYR A 46 -3.26 -6.37 5.94
N ALA A 47 -3.04 -5.84 4.73
CA ALA A 47 -3.99 -5.93 3.62
C ALA A 47 -4.31 -7.40 3.27
N GLN A 48 -3.28 -8.27 3.23
CA GLN A 48 -3.48 -9.70 3.02
C GLN A 48 -4.32 -10.32 4.16
N TYR A 49 -4.06 -9.94 5.42
CA TYR A 49 -4.84 -10.43 6.56
C TYR A 49 -6.31 -10.02 6.47
N LEU A 50 -6.59 -8.75 6.15
CA LEU A 50 -7.95 -8.22 5.96
C LEU A 50 -8.75 -9.01 4.92
N CYS A 51 -8.16 -9.27 3.76
CA CYS A 51 -8.81 -9.96 2.64
C CYS A 51 -8.68 -11.50 2.70
N CYS A 52 -8.06 -12.05 3.75
CA CYS A 52 -7.95 -13.50 3.92
C CYS A 52 -9.32 -14.13 4.21
N GLU A 53 -9.64 -15.20 3.50
CA GLU A 53 -10.91 -15.95 3.65
C GLU A 53 -10.93 -16.79 4.94
N ASP A 54 -9.77 -17.29 5.35
CA ASP A 54 -9.60 -18.13 6.55
C ASP A 54 -8.52 -17.54 7.47
N LYS A 55 -8.89 -16.46 8.19
CA LYS A 55 -7.96 -15.74 9.08
C LYS A 55 -7.58 -16.64 10.25
N GLN A 56 -6.27 -16.81 10.47
CA GLN A 56 -5.74 -17.51 11.63
C GLN A 56 -5.57 -16.52 12.79
N PRO A 57 -5.46 -16.98 14.05
CA PRO A 57 -5.38 -16.09 15.21
C PRO A 57 -4.26 -15.04 15.16
N GLU A 58 -3.14 -15.36 14.50
CA GLU A 58 -1.97 -14.49 14.42
C GLU A 58 -1.57 -14.06 12.99
N ASP A 59 -2.19 -14.63 11.96
CA ASP A 59 -1.79 -14.37 10.56
C ASP A 59 -2.89 -14.77 9.56
N SER A 60 -2.66 -14.45 8.29
CA SER A 60 -3.47 -14.96 7.18
C SER A 60 -3.13 -16.43 6.89
N CYS A 61 -4.06 -17.24 6.33
CA CYS A 61 -3.79 -18.66 6.06
C CYS A 61 -2.67 -18.89 5.02
N GLY A 62 -2.45 -17.93 4.12
CA GLY A 62 -1.40 -18.02 3.09
C GLY A 62 -1.71 -18.96 1.92
N VAL A 63 -2.85 -19.68 1.94
CA VAL A 63 -3.18 -20.70 0.93
C VAL A 63 -4.46 -20.44 0.16
N CYS A 64 -5.39 -19.61 0.67
CA CYS A 64 -6.64 -19.28 -0.02
C CYS A 64 -6.40 -18.48 -1.32
N PRO A 65 -7.37 -18.44 -2.25
CA PRO A 65 -7.26 -17.69 -3.50
C PRO A 65 -6.83 -16.24 -3.29
N ALA A 66 -7.43 -15.52 -2.33
CA ALA A 66 -7.03 -14.16 -2.00
C ALA A 66 -5.55 -14.09 -1.56
N CYS A 67 -5.12 -14.93 -0.60
CA CYS A 67 -3.73 -14.96 -0.12
C CYS A 67 -2.72 -15.22 -1.23
N ARG A 68 -3.01 -16.16 -2.16
CA ARG A 68 -2.12 -16.46 -3.30
C ARG A 68 -1.97 -15.26 -4.23
N LYS A 69 -3.05 -14.50 -4.48
CA LYS A 69 -2.99 -13.25 -5.28
C LYS A 69 -2.22 -12.16 -4.54
N TYR A 70 -2.38 -12.02 -3.22
CA TYR A 70 -1.63 -11.08 -2.39
C TYR A 70 -0.13 -11.40 -2.33
N GLN A 71 0.27 -12.67 -2.29
CA GLN A 71 1.69 -13.07 -2.35
C GLN A 71 2.37 -12.62 -3.65
N LYS A 72 1.61 -12.55 -4.75
CA LYS A 72 2.07 -12.06 -6.06
C LYS A 72 1.73 -10.58 -6.29
N LEU A 73 1.16 -9.88 -5.29
CA LEU A 73 0.75 -8.47 -5.37
C LEU A 73 -0.16 -8.18 -6.58
N MET A 74 -1.04 -9.13 -6.90
CA MET A 74 -1.93 -9.10 -8.07
C MET A 74 -3.42 -9.24 -7.70
N HIS A 75 -3.75 -8.99 -6.44
CA HIS A 75 -5.15 -9.02 -6.00
C HIS A 75 -5.91 -7.85 -6.66
N PRO A 76 -7.10 -8.08 -7.25
CA PRO A 76 -7.81 -7.03 -8.01
C PRO A 76 -8.22 -5.82 -7.14
N ASP A 77 -8.49 -6.07 -5.86
CA ASP A 77 -8.82 -5.04 -4.87
C ASP A 77 -7.61 -4.45 -4.13
N LEU A 78 -6.39 -4.85 -4.50
CA LEU A 78 -5.15 -4.29 -3.96
C LEU A 78 -4.57 -3.29 -4.95
N HIS A 79 -4.47 -2.05 -4.52
CA HIS A 79 -3.93 -0.96 -5.31
C HIS A 79 -2.69 -0.40 -4.63
N PHE A 80 -1.72 -0.02 -5.45
CA PHE A 80 -0.50 0.62 -5.02
C PHE A 80 -0.39 2.00 -5.65
N SER A 81 0.15 2.92 -4.89
CA SER A 81 0.69 4.19 -5.36
C SER A 81 2.00 4.45 -4.62
N TYR A 82 2.98 4.98 -5.35
CA TYR A 82 4.36 5.14 -4.90
C TYR A 82 5.05 6.19 -5.76
N PRO A 83 6.19 6.77 -5.33
CA PRO A 83 6.93 7.72 -6.15
C PRO A 83 7.46 7.04 -7.40
N PHE A 84 7.32 7.69 -8.55
CA PHE A 84 7.87 7.21 -9.83
C PHE A 84 8.52 8.36 -10.62
N PHE A 85 9.18 8.02 -11.72
CA PHE A 85 9.85 8.98 -12.62
C PHE A 85 9.04 9.13 -13.90
N ALA A 86 8.09 10.07 -13.89
CA ALA A 86 7.24 10.33 -15.05
C ALA A 86 8.09 10.69 -16.28
N LYS A 87 7.88 9.97 -17.39
CA LYS A 87 8.38 10.34 -18.73
C LYS A 87 7.32 11.17 -19.47
N ASP A 88 6.04 10.84 -19.26
CA ASP A 88 4.88 11.57 -19.73
C ASP A 88 4.04 12.09 -18.55
N LYS A 89 3.32 13.20 -18.75
CA LYS A 89 2.44 13.80 -17.72
C LYS A 89 1.29 12.89 -17.28
N ASN A 90 0.94 11.89 -18.09
CA ASN A 90 -0.12 10.92 -17.81
C ASN A 90 0.43 9.61 -17.23
N ASP A 91 1.74 9.48 -17.02
CA ASP A 91 2.30 8.33 -16.34
C ASP A 91 1.74 8.23 -14.92
N THR A 92 1.44 6.99 -14.53
CA THR A 92 0.87 6.62 -13.24
C THR A 92 1.68 5.47 -12.66
N ALA A 93 1.44 5.11 -11.40
CA ALA A 93 2.07 3.94 -10.78
C ALA A 93 1.83 2.65 -11.60
N LEU A 94 0.71 2.56 -12.34
CA LEU A 94 0.42 1.40 -13.19
C LEU A 94 1.45 1.18 -14.30
N SER A 95 2.08 2.24 -14.81
CA SER A 95 3.09 2.13 -15.86
C SER A 95 4.32 1.33 -15.41
N PHE A 96 4.51 1.19 -14.10
CA PHE A 96 5.69 0.56 -13.47
C PHE A 96 5.32 -0.64 -12.58
N ILE A 97 4.11 -1.18 -12.73
CA ILE A 97 3.58 -2.18 -11.81
C ILE A 97 4.39 -3.49 -11.80
N GLU A 98 4.93 -3.92 -12.94
CA GLU A 98 5.70 -5.16 -13.00
C GLU A 98 7.04 -5.01 -12.26
N GLN A 99 7.75 -3.90 -12.46
CA GLN A 99 8.97 -3.55 -11.71
C GLN A 99 8.67 -3.41 -10.21
N TRP A 100 7.55 -2.79 -9.85
CA TRP A 100 7.14 -2.62 -8.46
C TRP A 100 6.94 -3.96 -7.76
N ARG A 101 6.23 -4.90 -8.43
CA ARG A 101 6.01 -6.23 -7.89
C ARG A 101 7.31 -6.97 -7.70
N GLU A 102 8.19 -6.93 -8.70
CA GLU A 102 9.50 -7.56 -8.63
C GLU A 102 10.33 -6.98 -7.46
N ALA A 103 10.40 -5.66 -7.36
CA ALA A 103 11.13 -4.97 -6.30
C ALA A 103 10.63 -5.36 -4.90
N LEU A 104 9.32 -5.32 -4.68
CA LEU A 104 8.74 -5.58 -3.36
C LEU A 104 8.77 -7.06 -2.95
N ILE A 105 8.68 -7.97 -3.92
CA ILE A 105 8.81 -9.41 -3.68
C ILE A 105 10.26 -9.78 -3.34
N ASN A 106 11.23 -9.21 -4.07
CA ASN A 106 12.65 -9.48 -3.86
C ASN A 106 13.21 -8.77 -2.62
N GLN A 107 12.74 -7.55 -2.33
CA GLN A 107 13.20 -6.73 -1.21
C GLN A 107 12.01 -6.14 -0.44
N PRO A 108 11.45 -6.86 0.56
CA PRO A 108 10.33 -6.38 1.38
C PRO A 108 10.64 -5.11 2.19
N TYR A 109 11.92 -4.87 2.50
CA TYR A 109 12.42 -3.67 3.18
C TYR A 109 12.96 -2.70 2.12
N LEU A 110 12.07 -2.28 1.22
CA LEU A 110 12.41 -1.45 0.07
C LEU A 110 12.78 -0.03 0.51
N SER A 111 13.88 0.49 -0.02
CA SER A 111 14.27 1.90 0.05
C SER A 111 13.93 2.63 -1.23
N LEU A 112 13.83 3.96 -1.18
CA LEU A 112 13.62 4.74 -2.40
C LEU A 112 14.80 4.59 -3.38
N ASP A 113 16.03 4.50 -2.87
CA ASP A 113 17.22 4.30 -3.70
C ASP A 113 17.25 2.90 -4.35
N ALA A 114 16.84 1.85 -3.64
CA ALA A 114 16.68 0.53 -4.24
C ALA A 114 15.59 0.55 -5.33
N TRP A 115 14.46 1.21 -5.05
CA TRP A 115 13.37 1.38 -6.02
C TRP A 115 13.83 2.15 -7.27
N ARG A 116 14.66 3.18 -7.12
CA ARG A 116 15.30 3.89 -8.24
C ARG A 116 16.11 2.98 -9.13
N GLY A 117 16.86 2.05 -8.54
CA GLY A 117 17.63 1.04 -9.26
C GLY A 117 16.75 0.18 -10.18
N TYR A 118 15.58 -0.24 -9.71
CA TYR A 118 14.62 -1.03 -10.51
C TYR A 118 14.02 -0.28 -11.69
N LEU A 119 13.95 1.05 -11.61
CA LEU A 119 13.39 1.88 -12.68
C LEU A 119 14.41 2.30 -13.74
N GLU A 120 15.70 1.94 -13.56
CA GLU A 120 16.83 2.46 -14.35
C GLU A 120 16.77 3.99 -14.49
N ALA A 121 16.23 4.63 -13.47
CA ALA A 121 16.05 6.06 -13.46
C ALA A 121 17.33 6.70 -12.93
N GLU A 122 17.97 7.51 -13.77
CA GLU A 122 19.13 8.31 -13.40
C GLU A 122 18.75 9.36 -12.30
N ASN A 123 19.33 10.57 -12.37
CA ASN A 123 19.10 11.65 -11.42
C ASN A 123 17.73 12.35 -11.53
N LYS A 124 16.73 11.70 -12.11
CA LYS A 124 15.37 12.27 -12.17
C LYS A 124 14.78 12.34 -10.76
N GLN A 125 13.97 13.36 -10.52
CA GLN A 125 13.26 13.54 -9.26
C GLN A 125 12.00 12.67 -9.27
N ALA A 126 11.80 11.89 -8.21
CA ALA A 126 10.58 11.09 -8.05
C ALA A 126 9.44 12.00 -7.61
N ASN A 127 8.22 11.70 -8.06
CA ASN A 127 7.01 12.35 -7.56
C ASN A 127 5.80 11.43 -7.66
N ILE A 128 4.72 11.81 -6.96
CA ILE A 128 3.38 11.26 -7.14
C ILE A 128 2.53 12.38 -7.75
N ASN A 129 2.37 12.34 -9.07
CA ASN A 129 1.79 13.45 -9.82
C ASN A 129 0.24 13.52 -9.71
N ILE A 130 -0.36 14.60 -10.22
CA ILE A 130 -1.82 14.76 -10.23
C ILE A 130 -2.55 13.69 -11.05
N ALA A 131 -1.93 13.14 -12.10
CA ALA A 131 -2.52 12.08 -12.90
C ALA A 131 -2.71 10.80 -12.08
N GLU A 132 -1.75 10.47 -11.23
CA GLU A 132 -1.84 9.38 -10.25
C GLU A 132 -2.95 9.64 -9.23
N CYS A 133 -3.08 10.87 -8.71
CA CYS A 133 -4.16 11.22 -7.78
C CYS A 133 -5.55 11.00 -8.39
N HIS A 134 -5.76 11.46 -9.63
CA HIS A 134 -7.01 11.21 -10.35
C HIS A 134 -7.26 9.72 -10.60
N GLN A 135 -6.19 8.96 -10.88
CA GLN A 135 -6.29 7.53 -11.09
C GLN A 135 -6.64 6.77 -9.79
N ILE A 136 -6.12 7.21 -8.64
CA ILE A 136 -6.51 6.71 -7.32
C ILE A 136 -8.00 6.93 -7.10
N ILE A 137 -8.49 8.17 -7.24
CA ILE A 137 -9.91 8.52 -7.05
C ILE A 137 -10.80 7.64 -7.94
N LYS A 138 -10.42 7.47 -9.21
CA LYS A 138 -11.17 6.63 -10.16
C LYS A 138 -11.21 5.16 -9.75
N LYS A 139 -10.11 4.57 -9.26
CA LYS A 139 -10.08 3.16 -8.83
C LYS A 139 -10.90 2.93 -7.55
N LEU A 140 -10.78 3.85 -6.61
CA LEU A 140 -11.39 3.76 -5.28
C LEU A 140 -12.87 4.16 -5.26
N SER A 141 -13.40 4.80 -6.31
CA SER A 141 -14.83 5.06 -6.46
C SER A 141 -15.64 3.82 -6.83
N LEU A 142 -14.98 2.77 -7.34
CA LEU A 142 -15.63 1.51 -7.69
C LEU A 142 -15.80 0.62 -6.46
N LYS A 143 -16.76 -0.31 -6.48
CA LYS A 143 -16.91 -1.32 -5.41
C LYS A 143 -15.73 -2.31 -5.41
N PRO A 144 -15.42 -2.96 -4.28
CA PRO A 144 -14.56 -4.14 -4.25
C PRO A 144 -15.11 -5.23 -5.18
N PHE A 145 -14.22 -5.96 -5.85
CA PHE A 145 -14.55 -6.96 -6.86
C PHE A 145 -14.67 -8.37 -6.26
N GLU A 146 -13.69 -8.79 -5.45
CA GLU A 146 -13.61 -10.17 -4.93
C GLU A 146 -13.49 -10.25 -3.41
N SER A 147 -13.19 -9.15 -2.73
CA SER A 147 -12.94 -9.14 -1.28
C SER A 147 -13.80 -8.15 -0.52
N GLN A 148 -13.82 -8.27 0.81
CA GLN A 148 -14.59 -7.37 1.67
C GLN A 148 -14.11 -5.92 1.60
N TYR A 149 -12.82 -5.69 1.32
CA TYR A 149 -12.22 -4.36 1.30
C TYR A 149 -11.43 -4.13 0.02
N LYS A 150 -11.54 -2.91 -0.50
CA LYS A 150 -10.60 -2.36 -1.48
C LYS A 150 -9.53 -1.60 -0.74
N VAL A 151 -8.27 -1.93 -0.99
CA VAL A 151 -7.13 -1.39 -0.24
C VAL A 151 -6.23 -0.61 -1.17
N LEU A 152 -5.97 0.66 -0.86
CA LEU A 152 -4.86 1.42 -1.41
C LEU A 152 -3.71 1.41 -0.41
N ILE A 153 -2.55 0.95 -0.84
CA ILE A 153 -1.28 1.18 -0.16
C ILE A 153 -0.59 2.34 -0.87
N LEU A 154 -0.50 3.49 -0.20
CA LEU A 154 0.21 4.68 -0.68
C LEU A 154 1.56 4.76 0.03
N TRP A 155 2.62 4.38 -0.66
CA TRP A 155 3.99 4.42 -0.14
C TRP A 155 4.62 5.78 -0.41
N LEU A 156 5.25 6.35 0.62
CA LEU A 156 5.88 7.65 0.61
C LEU A 156 4.93 8.78 0.17
N PRO A 157 3.80 9.00 0.88
CA PRO A 157 2.87 10.08 0.57
C PRO A 157 3.52 11.47 0.59
N GLU A 158 4.70 11.63 1.21
CA GLU A 158 5.51 12.86 1.21
C GLU A 158 5.84 13.35 -0.22
N TYR A 159 5.82 12.46 -1.21
CA TYR A 159 6.07 12.77 -2.62
C TYR A 159 4.84 13.25 -3.39
N LEU A 160 3.69 13.40 -2.72
CA LEU A 160 2.51 14.06 -3.28
C LEU A 160 2.68 15.57 -3.37
N ASP A 161 3.41 16.19 -2.43
CA ASP A 161 3.50 17.65 -2.29
C ASP A 161 2.08 18.27 -2.35
N LYS A 162 1.90 19.41 -3.03
CA LYS A 162 0.60 20.06 -3.25
C LYS A 162 -0.47 19.21 -3.93
N GLU A 163 -0.11 18.16 -4.67
CA GLU A 163 -1.08 17.33 -5.42
C GLU A 163 -1.91 16.45 -4.47
N GLY A 164 -1.41 16.20 -3.25
CA GLY A 164 -2.13 15.46 -2.21
C GLY A 164 -3.49 16.06 -1.84
N ASN A 165 -3.67 17.37 -2.03
CA ASN A 165 -4.94 18.06 -1.81
C ASN A 165 -6.11 17.45 -2.61
N ALA A 166 -5.83 16.86 -3.78
CA ALA A 166 -6.85 16.19 -4.58
C ALA A 166 -7.45 14.96 -3.88
N LEU A 167 -6.71 14.33 -2.95
CA LEU A 167 -7.11 13.11 -2.27
C LEU A 167 -7.84 13.36 -0.93
N LEU A 168 -7.80 14.58 -0.38
CA LEU A 168 -8.35 14.89 0.95
C LEU A 168 -9.82 14.44 1.09
N LYS A 169 -10.66 14.80 0.11
CA LYS A 169 -12.09 14.47 0.13
C LYS A 169 -12.35 12.96 0.19
N ILE A 170 -11.60 12.16 -0.57
CA ILE A 170 -11.81 10.70 -0.59
C ILE A 170 -11.18 10.01 0.62
N ILE A 171 -10.17 10.61 1.25
CA ILE A 171 -9.59 10.12 2.50
C ILE A 171 -10.55 10.38 3.67
N GLU A 172 -11.16 11.56 3.74
CA GLU A 172 -12.13 11.92 4.81
C GLU A 172 -13.43 11.14 4.71
N GLU A 173 -13.96 10.99 3.49
CA GLU A 173 -15.24 10.31 3.22
C GLU A 173 -15.08 9.26 2.11
N PRO A 174 -14.39 8.15 2.38
CA PRO A 174 -14.18 7.11 1.38
C PRO A 174 -15.48 6.38 1.04
N GLN A 175 -15.49 5.75 -0.13
CA GLN A 175 -16.56 4.79 -0.44
C GLN A 175 -16.59 3.66 0.61
N PRO A 176 -17.77 3.06 0.88
CA PRO A 176 -17.87 1.92 1.78
C PRO A 176 -16.85 0.85 1.40
N ASN A 177 -16.26 0.23 2.41
CA ASN A 177 -15.28 -0.84 2.22
C ASN A 177 -13.98 -0.42 1.52
N THR A 178 -13.62 0.86 1.51
CA THR A 178 -12.33 1.34 1.01
C THR A 178 -11.38 1.68 2.16
N LEU A 179 -10.14 1.19 2.08
CA LEU A 179 -9.10 1.39 3.07
C LEU A 179 -7.87 2.07 2.45
N PHE A 180 -7.36 3.10 3.11
CA PHE A 180 -6.10 3.77 2.83
C PHE A 180 -5.05 3.36 3.86
N LEU A 181 -4.00 2.69 3.40
CA LEU A 181 -2.82 2.39 4.20
C LEU A 181 -1.69 3.30 3.71
N LEU A 182 -1.48 4.40 4.42
CA LEU A 182 -0.43 5.37 4.15
C LEU A 182 0.86 4.89 4.79
N VAL A 183 1.94 4.76 4.04
CA VAL A 183 3.23 4.28 4.55
C VAL A 183 4.26 5.39 4.40
N ALA A 184 4.55 6.07 5.50
CA ALA A 184 5.36 7.28 5.54
C ALA A 184 6.63 7.09 6.38
N GLN A 185 7.63 7.90 6.09
CA GLN A 185 8.88 8.01 6.84
C GLN A 185 8.95 9.28 7.68
N ASN A 186 8.29 10.35 7.26
CA ASN A 186 8.28 11.63 7.95
C ASN A 186 6.87 12.23 8.00
N GLN A 187 6.30 12.34 9.20
CA GLN A 187 4.95 12.88 9.39
C GLN A 187 4.84 14.36 9.02
N ASP A 188 5.90 15.15 9.18
CA ASP A 188 5.87 16.61 8.94
C ASP A 188 5.86 16.98 7.45
N GLN A 189 6.04 16.00 6.56
CA GLN A 189 6.09 16.18 5.11
C GLN A 189 4.84 15.64 4.40
N ILE A 190 3.81 15.24 5.15
CA ILE A 190 2.54 14.69 4.63
C ILE A 190 1.46 15.76 4.59
#